data_AF-A0A177WV99-F1
#
_entry.id   AF-A0A177WV99-F1
#
_cell.length_a   1.000
_cell.length_b   1.000
_cell.length_c   1.000
_cell.angle_alpha   90.00
_cell.angle_beta   90.00
_cell.angle_gamma   90.00
#
_symmetry.space_group_name_H-M   'P 1'
#
loop_
_entity.id
_entity.type
_entity.pdbx_description
1 polymer ?
#
loop_
_entity_poly.entity_id
_entity_poly.type
_entity_poly.pdbx_seq_one_letter_code
_entity_poly.pdbx_strand_id
1 'polypeptide(L)'
;MIQHLRYKQPELGITDNDIKCVRLAGLCHDLGHGPFSHLFDSGIVAITHPELKWSHEQGSEDMLEYLVKDNSVDITHQELEFIKDLIHGIPRGSYPQAQKTYLFEIVANQRNSIDVDKFDYIQRDTLHIGLKSSLDAGRLIKFARVVDGQICFHQKEAMNLCELFHTRYSLFKRVYTHKVSAAIEYMIQDALVAADPYLNITSAINDMERYVHLNDSILGQIERSTCPELEASRETLLRMRKRDLYRLADQVIVPQALQQRLTKLHISPECIVQCHLELCKSVERSSPYSTLVANDIIVQWLKLNYATKDRHPLESIRFYRKYGNDESISLCKGQVSSFIPEHCQELTIRVYSKIYEKSGYVQRAFRKLLEQVNLELGQDHQLEGIEKEMVCDLDTTNNASAISVFDSGSGIESPIIPICDDSNNVFLQNVTPTRDSKKRSCSVSPKRHSTLFLKTHKEHLDNQSEGMVLDKSALDYNHDSLGKKPVCEESSKPCHKSSHTAGLLSVELIADSALSIPTDFGASTSPFKRSRKPDTRSGNK
;
A
#
# COMPACT_ATOMS: atom_id res chain seq x y z
N MET A 1 16.87 -9.22 -11.31
CA MET A 1 16.34 -10.05 -12.42
C MET A 1 17.22 -9.99 -13.67
N ILE A 2 17.44 -8.83 -14.32
CA ILE A 2 18.20 -8.73 -15.58
C ILE A 2 19.60 -9.38 -15.57
N GLN A 3 20.34 -9.25 -14.47
CA GLN A 3 21.66 -9.89 -14.33
C GLN A 3 21.57 -11.42 -14.34
N HIS A 4 20.49 -12.00 -13.79
CA HIS A 4 20.25 -13.43 -13.84
C HIS A 4 20.05 -13.90 -15.30
N LEU A 5 19.24 -13.17 -16.06
CA LEU A 5 19.01 -13.46 -17.48
C LEU A 5 20.31 -13.37 -18.28
N ARG A 6 21.12 -12.32 -18.07
CA ARG A 6 22.45 -12.19 -18.72
C ARG A 6 23.35 -13.39 -18.42
N TYR A 7 23.40 -13.81 -17.16
CA TYR A 7 24.24 -14.93 -16.74
C TYR A 7 23.75 -16.27 -17.29
N LYS A 8 22.43 -16.49 -17.34
CA LYS A 8 21.84 -17.76 -17.76
C LYS A 8 21.72 -17.94 -19.26
N GLN A 9 21.60 -16.83 -19.99
CA GLN A 9 21.36 -16.83 -21.43
C GLN A 9 22.24 -15.76 -22.10
N PRO A 10 23.56 -16.00 -22.22
CA PRO A 10 24.48 -15.07 -22.86
C PRO A 10 24.10 -14.73 -24.31
N GLU A 11 23.40 -15.63 -25.00
CA GLU A 11 22.89 -15.45 -26.36
C GLU A 11 21.92 -14.28 -26.53
N LEU A 12 21.31 -13.81 -25.44
CA LEU A 12 20.43 -12.63 -25.43
C LEU A 12 21.20 -11.31 -25.68
N GLY A 13 22.53 -11.33 -25.59
CA GLY A 13 23.37 -10.15 -25.80
C GLY A 13 23.02 -8.99 -24.87
N ILE A 14 22.65 -9.25 -23.62
CA ILE A 14 22.31 -8.22 -22.63
C ILE A 14 23.56 -7.40 -22.30
N THR A 15 23.53 -6.11 -22.65
CA THR A 15 24.66 -5.19 -22.48
C THR A 15 24.71 -4.58 -21.08
N ASP A 16 25.81 -3.93 -20.70
CA ASP A 16 25.87 -3.16 -19.47
C ASP A 16 24.91 -1.96 -19.50
N ASN A 17 24.68 -1.39 -20.68
CA ASN A 17 23.69 -0.33 -20.87
C ASN A 17 22.26 -0.82 -20.61
N ASP A 18 21.90 -2.02 -21.06
CA ASP A 18 20.59 -2.61 -20.78
C ASP A 18 20.37 -2.76 -19.26
N ILE A 19 21.41 -3.18 -18.53
CA ILE A 19 21.38 -3.31 -17.07
C ILE A 19 21.24 -1.95 -16.40
N LYS A 20 21.97 -0.93 -16.88
CA LYS A 20 21.88 0.45 -16.39
C LYS A 20 20.44 0.97 -16.55
N CYS A 21 19.90 0.94 -17.77
CA CYS A 21 18.56 1.45 -18.07
C CYS A 21 17.47 0.72 -17.27
N VAL A 22 17.48 -0.62 -17.20
CA VAL A 22 16.47 -1.38 -16.43
C VAL A 22 16.54 -1.10 -14.93
N ARG A 23 17.75 -0.91 -14.38
CA ARG A 23 17.91 -0.53 -12.97
C ARG A 23 17.41 0.87 -12.68
N LEU A 24 17.71 1.83 -13.57
CA LEU A 24 17.23 3.20 -13.44
C LEU A 24 15.70 3.24 -13.57
N ALA A 25 15.12 2.51 -14.52
CA ALA A 25 13.66 2.38 -14.63
C ALA A 25 13.05 1.80 -13.35
N GLY A 26 13.59 0.71 -12.81
CA GLY A 26 13.11 0.15 -11.54
C GLY A 26 13.26 1.11 -10.35
N LEU A 27 14.35 1.89 -10.29
CA LEU A 27 14.56 2.89 -9.24
C LEU A 27 13.58 4.07 -9.35
N CYS A 28 13.24 4.47 -10.57
CA CYS A 28 12.54 5.71 -10.86
C CYS A 28 11.04 5.54 -11.19
N HIS A 29 10.51 4.30 -11.22
CA HIS A 29 9.13 4.05 -11.67
C HIS A 29 8.05 4.71 -10.81
N ASP A 30 8.33 4.98 -9.53
CA ASP A 30 7.41 5.55 -8.55
C ASP A 30 7.68 7.04 -8.23
N LEU A 31 8.56 7.72 -8.97
CA LEU A 31 8.89 9.14 -8.73
C LEU A 31 7.68 10.09 -8.83
N GLY A 32 6.66 9.70 -9.59
CA GLY A 32 5.46 10.50 -9.84
C GLY A 32 4.35 10.34 -8.81
N HIS A 33 4.56 9.58 -7.72
CA HIS A 33 3.55 9.51 -6.67
C HIS A 33 3.47 10.81 -5.87
N GLY A 34 2.25 11.38 -5.82
CA GLY A 34 1.94 12.51 -4.96
C GLY A 34 1.60 12.08 -3.51
N PRO A 35 1.16 13.04 -2.68
CA PRO A 35 0.78 12.78 -1.29
C PRO A 35 -0.24 11.64 -1.16
N PHE A 36 0.04 10.67 -0.29
CA PHE A 36 -0.79 9.47 -0.10
C PHE A 36 -0.95 8.60 -1.37
N SER A 37 0.03 8.63 -2.28
CA SER A 37 0.17 7.75 -3.44
C SER A 37 -1.10 7.68 -4.30
N HIS A 38 -1.81 6.54 -4.31
CA HIS A 38 -3.00 6.33 -5.15
C HIS A 38 -4.20 7.22 -4.79
N LEU A 39 -4.22 7.80 -3.59
CA LEU A 39 -5.24 8.78 -3.25
C LEU A 39 -5.11 10.06 -4.09
N PHE A 40 -3.88 10.42 -4.46
CA PHE A 40 -3.59 11.63 -5.20
C PHE A 40 -4.07 11.55 -6.65
N ASP A 41 -3.66 10.53 -7.39
CA ASP A 41 -4.02 10.37 -8.81
C ASP A 41 -5.51 10.01 -8.98
N SER A 42 -5.95 8.91 -8.37
CA SER A 42 -7.27 8.32 -8.60
C SER A 42 -8.40 8.98 -7.79
N GLY A 43 -8.05 9.74 -6.76
CA GLY A 43 -8.99 10.49 -5.92
C GLY A 43 -8.95 11.97 -6.21
N ILE A 44 -7.88 12.65 -5.79
CA ILE A 44 -7.83 14.11 -5.74
C ILE A 44 -7.77 14.72 -7.15
N VAL A 45 -6.77 14.35 -7.96
CA VAL A 45 -6.60 14.89 -9.33
C VAL A 45 -7.81 14.53 -10.21
N ALA A 46 -8.31 13.29 -10.13
CA ALA A 46 -9.48 12.86 -10.87
C ALA A 46 -10.78 13.63 -10.53
N ILE A 47 -10.90 14.14 -9.29
CA ILE A 47 -12.06 14.93 -8.86
C ILE A 47 -11.93 16.40 -9.24
N THR A 48 -10.73 16.98 -9.11
CA THR A 48 -10.51 18.40 -9.40
C THR A 48 -10.35 18.69 -10.88
N HIS A 49 -9.78 17.75 -11.65
CA HIS A 49 -9.53 17.85 -13.09
C HIS A 49 -10.07 16.60 -13.82
N PRO A 50 -11.40 16.39 -13.85
CA PRO A 50 -12.01 15.17 -14.44
C PRO A 50 -11.76 15.00 -15.94
N GLU A 51 -11.40 16.08 -16.64
CA GLU A 51 -11.02 16.07 -18.05
C GLU A 51 -9.59 15.57 -18.29
N LEU A 52 -8.73 15.62 -17.26
CA LEU A 52 -7.33 15.24 -17.34
C LEU A 52 -7.16 13.75 -17.06
N LYS A 53 -6.47 13.05 -17.95
CA LYS A 53 -6.02 11.67 -17.72
C LYS A 53 -4.57 11.67 -17.28
N TRP A 54 -4.35 12.05 -16.03
CA TRP A 54 -3.03 11.99 -15.41
C TRP A 54 -2.89 10.72 -14.56
N SER A 55 -1.68 10.16 -14.54
CA SER A 55 -1.35 9.00 -13.71
C SER A 55 0.06 9.18 -13.12
N HIS A 56 0.35 8.49 -12.02
CA HIS A 56 1.66 8.56 -11.39
C HIS A 56 2.77 8.05 -12.33
N GLU A 57 2.49 7.15 -13.27
CA GLU A 57 3.47 6.73 -14.28
C GLU A 57 3.87 7.89 -15.19
N GLN A 58 2.92 8.73 -15.63
CA GLN A 58 3.23 9.96 -16.37
C GLN A 58 4.04 10.93 -15.49
N GLY A 59 3.64 11.10 -14.23
CA GLY A 59 4.39 11.90 -13.26
C GLY A 59 5.84 11.41 -13.06
N SER A 60 6.07 10.09 -13.09
CA SER A 60 7.40 9.49 -12.95
C SER A 60 8.29 9.81 -14.15
N GLU A 61 7.72 9.80 -15.36
CA GLU A 61 8.42 10.22 -16.57
C GLU A 61 8.83 11.71 -16.51
N ASP A 62 7.90 12.58 -16.12
CA ASP A 62 8.12 14.03 -16.02
C ASP A 62 9.12 14.38 -14.91
N MET A 63 9.01 13.74 -13.74
CA MET A 63 9.92 13.93 -12.61
C MET A 63 11.32 13.39 -12.91
N LEU A 64 11.44 12.28 -13.64
CA LEU A 64 12.73 11.75 -14.08
C LEU A 64 13.44 12.75 -15.01
N GLU A 65 12.72 13.32 -15.96
CA GLU A 65 13.27 14.31 -16.88
C GLU A 65 13.73 15.58 -16.14
N TYR A 66 12.92 16.05 -15.19
CA TYR A 66 13.29 17.16 -14.30
C TYR A 66 14.54 16.83 -13.48
N LEU A 67 14.59 15.68 -12.81
CA LEU A 67 15.71 15.25 -11.98
C LEU A 67 17.02 15.23 -12.76
N VAL A 68 17.01 14.66 -13.97
CA VAL A 68 18.19 14.57 -14.84
C VAL A 68 18.69 15.97 -15.20
N LYS A 69 17.78 16.88 -15.57
CA LYS A 69 18.12 18.24 -15.97
C LYS A 69 18.66 19.06 -14.79
N ASP A 70 17.97 19.04 -13.66
CA ASP A 70 18.30 19.83 -12.47
C ASP A 70 19.64 19.42 -11.85
N ASN A 71 19.95 18.12 -11.88
CA ASN A 71 21.15 17.56 -11.25
C ASN A 71 22.30 17.29 -12.24
N SER A 72 22.14 17.64 -13.52
CA SER A 72 23.14 17.38 -14.57
C SER A 72 23.61 15.92 -14.61
N VAL A 73 22.68 14.98 -14.51
CA VAL A 73 22.98 13.53 -14.51
C VAL A 73 23.49 13.13 -15.90
N ASP A 74 24.60 12.40 -15.94
CA ASP A 74 25.19 11.90 -17.18
C ASP A 74 24.35 10.75 -17.78
N ILE A 75 23.39 11.14 -18.62
CA ILE A 75 22.53 10.25 -19.38
C ILE A 75 22.21 10.85 -20.75
N THR A 76 22.29 10.03 -21.78
CA THR A 76 21.91 10.46 -23.14
C THR A 76 20.40 10.56 -23.25
N HIS A 77 19.92 11.43 -24.14
CA HIS A 77 18.48 11.56 -24.42
C HIS A 77 17.84 10.23 -24.85
N GLN A 78 18.56 9.40 -25.61
CA GLN A 78 18.07 8.09 -26.03
C GLN A 78 17.94 7.08 -24.88
N GLU A 79 18.90 7.08 -23.94
CA GLU A 79 18.79 6.26 -22.72
C GLU A 79 17.62 6.73 -21.85
N LEU A 80 17.42 8.05 -21.71
CA LEU A 80 16.34 8.64 -20.93
C LEU A 80 14.97 8.22 -21.48
N GLU A 81 14.74 8.38 -22.78
CA GLU A 81 13.49 7.97 -23.42
C GLU A 81 13.26 6.45 -23.30
N PHE A 82 14.32 5.65 -23.40
CA PHE A 82 14.21 4.20 -23.18
C PHE A 82 13.86 3.84 -21.72
N ILE A 83 14.38 4.57 -20.73
CA ILE A 83 13.99 4.38 -19.33
C ILE A 83 12.52 4.75 -19.11
N LYS A 84 12.06 5.86 -19.70
CA LYS A 84 10.64 6.26 -19.67
C LYS A 84 9.75 5.17 -20.27
N ASP A 85 10.14 4.61 -21.41
CA ASP A 85 9.45 3.49 -22.05
C ASP A 85 9.38 2.22 -21.16
N LEU A 86 10.46 1.94 -20.40
CA LEU A 86 10.49 0.82 -19.44
C LEU A 86 9.61 1.07 -18.20
N ILE A 87 9.52 2.31 -17.71
CA ILE A 87 8.63 2.71 -16.62
C ILE A 87 7.17 2.55 -17.07
N HIS A 88 6.85 3.01 -18.28
CA HIS A 88 5.51 2.89 -18.86
C HIS A 88 5.16 1.43 -19.22
N GLY A 89 6.17 0.62 -19.53
CA GLY A 89 6.01 -0.79 -19.93
C GLY A 89 5.59 -0.99 -21.39
N ILE A 90 5.76 0.03 -22.25
CA ILE A 90 5.41 -0.01 -23.67
C ILE A 90 6.62 0.46 -24.50
N PRO A 91 7.04 -0.29 -25.53
CA PRO A 91 8.06 0.17 -26.47
C PRO A 91 7.48 1.27 -27.37
N ARG A 92 7.83 2.54 -27.11
CA ARG A 92 7.35 3.70 -27.90
C ARG A 92 8.45 4.23 -28.84
N GLY A 93 9.71 4.12 -28.43
CA GLY A 93 10.87 4.60 -29.18
C GLY A 93 11.47 3.60 -30.19
N SER A 94 12.44 4.11 -30.95
CA SER A 94 13.25 3.34 -31.91
C SER A 94 14.62 2.94 -31.35
N TYR A 95 14.81 3.06 -30.04
CA TYR A 95 16.08 2.72 -29.38
C TYR A 95 16.43 1.25 -29.69
N PRO A 96 17.66 0.90 -30.12
CA PRO A 96 17.97 -0.46 -30.58
C PRO A 96 17.63 -1.55 -29.56
N GLN A 97 17.79 -1.23 -28.27
CA GLN A 97 17.47 -2.11 -27.14
C GLN A 97 15.98 -2.38 -27.00
N ALA A 98 15.09 -1.53 -27.53
CA ALA A 98 13.65 -1.73 -27.49
C ALA A 98 13.20 -2.97 -28.29
N GLN A 99 14.06 -3.49 -29.19
CA GLN A 99 13.83 -4.77 -29.88
C GLN A 99 13.88 -5.97 -28.92
N LYS A 100 14.48 -5.83 -27.74
CA LYS A 100 14.52 -6.84 -26.68
C LYS A 100 13.26 -6.75 -25.83
N THR A 101 12.14 -7.22 -26.38
CA THR A 101 10.79 -7.09 -25.79
C THR A 101 10.68 -7.58 -24.35
N TYR A 102 11.44 -8.62 -23.96
CA TYR A 102 11.45 -9.14 -22.60
C TYR A 102 11.96 -8.13 -21.55
N LEU A 103 12.65 -7.05 -21.92
CA LEU A 103 13.08 -6.01 -20.97
C LEU A 103 11.88 -5.26 -20.38
N PHE A 104 10.82 -5.06 -21.17
CA PHE A 104 9.58 -4.41 -20.75
C PHE A 104 8.76 -5.27 -19.77
N GLU A 105 9.09 -6.55 -19.63
CA GLU A 105 8.43 -7.45 -18.68
C GLU A 105 9.07 -7.43 -17.29
N ILE A 106 10.13 -6.65 -17.08
CA ILE A 106 10.87 -6.61 -15.81
C ILE A 106 10.29 -5.59 -14.83
N VAL A 107 10.12 -4.33 -15.27
CA VAL A 107 9.73 -3.20 -14.39
C VAL A 107 8.21 -3.03 -14.34
N ALA A 108 7.57 -2.87 -15.50
CA ALA A 108 6.12 -2.70 -15.63
C ALA A 108 5.56 -3.68 -16.67
N ASN A 109 5.12 -4.86 -16.22
CA ASN A 109 4.74 -5.93 -17.13
C ASN A 109 3.26 -5.84 -17.54
N GLN A 110 3.01 -5.19 -18.68
CA GLN A 110 1.65 -5.02 -19.24
C GLN A 110 1.03 -6.33 -19.77
N ARG A 111 1.82 -7.39 -19.99
CA ARG A 111 1.34 -8.67 -20.53
C ARG A 111 0.59 -9.49 -19.48
N ASN A 112 1.19 -9.64 -18.29
CA ASN A 112 0.67 -10.54 -17.26
C ASN A 112 0.88 -10.04 -15.81
N SER A 113 1.37 -8.82 -15.62
CA SER A 113 1.55 -8.20 -14.31
C SER A 113 2.47 -8.99 -13.37
N ILE A 114 3.44 -9.72 -13.91
CA ILE A 114 4.55 -10.31 -13.14
C ILE A 114 5.79 -9.46 -13.38
N ASP A 115 6.09 -8.59 -12.44
CA ASP A 115 7.20 -7.64 -12.50
C ASP A 115 7.87 -7.50 -11.12
N VAL A 116 9.03 -6.83 -11.09
CA VAL A 116 9.83 -6.70 -9.88
C VAL A 116 9.24 -5.70 -8.88
N ASP A 117 8.39 -4.78 -9.33
CA ASP A 117 7.56 -3.92 -8.47
C ASP A 117 6.73 -4.78 -7.50
N LYS A 118 5.93 -5.72 -8.03
CA LYS A 118 5.12 -6.63 -7.21
C LYS A 118 5.94 -7.56 -6.33
N PHE A 119 7.12 -7.96 -6.78
CA PHE A 119 8.02 -8.75 -5.95
C PHE A 119 8.46 -7.96 -4.72
N ASP A 120 8.79 -6.68 -4.89
CA ASP A 120 9.23 -5.83 -3.78
C ASP A 120 8.08 -5.50 -2.83
N TYR A 121 7.02 -4.85 -3.31
CA TYR A 121 5.99 -4.32 -2.40
C TYR A 121 5.26 -5.44 -1.65
N ILE A 122 5.02 -6.61 -2.27
CA ILE A 122 4.35 -7.71 -1.57
C ILE A 122 5.21 -8.21 -0.41
N GLN A 123 6.53 -8.34 -0.60
CA GLN A 123 7.43 -8.78 0.46
C GLN A 123 7.63 -7.69 1.53
N ARG A 124 7.79 -6.44 1.10
CA ARG A 124 7.93 -5.27 1.96
C ARG A 124 6.69 -5.07 2.84
N ASP A 125 5.51 -5.08 2.24
CA ASP A 125 4.27 -4.76 2.95
C ASP A 125 3.88 -5.87 3.90
N THR A 126 4.00 -7.14 3.47
CA THR A 126 3.75 -8.27 4.37
C THR A 126 4.65 -8.22 5.59
N LEU A 127 5.93 -7.88 5.42
CA LEU A 127 6.86 -7.66 6.53
C LEU A 127 6.39 -6.54 7.47
N HIS A 128 6.10 -5.34 6.95
CA HIS A 128 5.75 -4.17 7.78
C HIS A 128 4.38 -4.30 8.47
N ILE A 129 3.45 -5.04 7.86
CA ILE A 129 2.12 -5.31 8.42
C ILE A 129 2.18 -6.46 9.45
N GLY A 130 3.26 -7.26 9.45
CA GLY A 130 3.41 -8.43 10.30
C GLY A 130 2.66 -9.67 9.78
N LEU A 131 2.42 -9.75 8.47
CA LEU A 131 1.89 -10.93 7.80
C LEU A 131 3.03 -11.78 7.26
N LYS A 132 2.93 -13.11 7.43
CA LYS A 132 3.86 -14.03 6.78
C LYS A 132 3.41 -14.27 5.34
N SER A 133 4.33 -14.16 4.39
CA SER A 133 4.12 -14.51 2.98
C SER A 133 4.93 -15.74 2.62
N SER A 134 4.35 -16.65 1.83
CA SER A 134 5.07 -17.78 1.22
C SER A 134 5.81 -17.40 -0.07
N LEU A 135 5.61 -16.17 -0.56
CA LEU A 135 6.21 -15.70 -1.81
C LEU A 135 7.75 -15.60 -1.69
N ASP A 136 8.44 -16.33 -2.56
CA ASP A 136 9.88 -16.23 -2.76
C ASP A 136 10.18 -15.69 -4.17
N ALA A 137 10.33 -14.37 -4.27
CA ALA A 137 10.68 -13.72 -5.53
C ALA A 137 12.07 -14.13 -6.03
N GLY A 138 13.02 -14.40 -5.13
CA GLY A 138 14.36 -14.86 -5.48
C GLY A 138 14.33 -16.20 -6.21
N ARG A 139 13.45 -17.11 -5.78
CA ARG A 139 13.16 -18.37 -6.47
C ARG A 139 12.54 -18.14 -7.84
N LEU A 140 11.54 -17.28 -7.96
CA LEU A 140 10.91 -16.97 -9.25
C LEU A 140 11.94 -16.42 -10.25
N ILE A 141 12.79 -15.47 -9.82
CA ILE A 141 13.88 -14.92 -10.62
C ILE A 141 14.84 -16.02 -11.06
N LYS A 142 15.20 -16.95 -10.16
CA LYS A 142 16.14 -18.06 -10.46
C LYS A 142 15.59 -19.06 -11.49
N PHE A 143 14.28 -19.14 -11.64
CA PHE A 143 13.59 -20.02 -12.59
C PHE A 143 12.95 -19.26 -13.76
N ALA A 144 13.34 -17.99 -13.97
CA ALA A 144 12.97 -17.20 -15.13
C ALA A 144 13.97 -17.43 -16.28
N ARG A 145 13.46 -17.54 -17.51
CA ARG A 145 14.22 -17.59 -18.77
C ARG A 145 13.51 -16.75 -19.82
N VAL A 146 14.24 -16.32 -20.85
CA VAL A 146 13.65 -15.74 -22.05
C VAL A 146 13.47 -16.84 -23.09
N VAL A 147 12.25 -17.00 -23.58
CA VAL A 147 11.88 -17.91 -24.67
C VAL A 147 10.94 -17.16 -25.61
N ASP A 148 11.17 -17.24 -26.92
CA ASP A 148 10.39 -16.52 -27.95
C ASP A 148 10.28 -15.00 -27.68
N GLY A 149 11.34 -14.39 -27.14
CA GLY A 149 11.37 -12.95 -26.83
C GLY A 149 10.57 -12.53 -25.58
N GLN A 150 10.09 -13.47 -24.77
CA GLN A 150 9.29 -13.21 -23.57
C GLN A 150 9.85 -13.91 -22.34
N ILE A 151 9.60 -13.36 -21.15
CA ILE A 151 9.96 -14.01 -19.90
C ILE A 151 9.00 -15.17 -19.64
N CYS A 152 9.57 -16.36 -19.47
CA CYS A 152 8.90 -17.60 -19.15
C CYS A 152 9.43 -18.17 -17.84
N PHE A 153 8.55 -18.84 -17.09
CA PHE A 153 8.89 -19.47 -15.82
C PHE A 153 8.95 -21.00 -15.95
N HIS A 154 9.75 -21.66 -15.14
CA HIS A 154 9.74 -23.12 -15.13
C HIS A 154 8.35 -23.64 -14.71
N GLN A 155 7.78 -24.63 -15.41
CA GLN A 155 6.40 -25.12 -15.16
C GLN A 155 6.07 -25.46 -13.70
N LYS A 156 7.07 -25.95 -12.95
CA LYS A 156 6.94 -26.27 -11.51
C LYS A 156 6.67 -25.05 -10.61
N GLU A 157 6.90 -23.83 -11.11
CA GLU A 157 6.66 -22.59 -10.39
C GLU A 157 5.22 -22.08 -10.60
N ALA A 158 4.36 -22.80 -11.34
CA ALA A 158 2.99 -22.39 -11.60
C ALA A 158 2.18 -22.13 -10.33
N MET A 159 2.35 -22.95 -9.28
CA MET A 159 1.70 -22.71 -7.99
C MET A 159 2.24 -21.46 -7.29
N ASN A 160 3.56 -21.22 -7.32
CA ASN A 160 4.17 -20.02 -6.72
C ASN A 160 3.67 -18.74 -7.40
N LEU A 161 3.45 -18.77 -8.72
CA LEU A 161 2.83 -17.66 -9.44
C LEU A 161 1.35 -17.49 -9.06
N CYS A 162 0.60 -18.57 -8.85
CA CYS A 162 -0.76 -18.46 -8.31
C CYS A 162 -0.76 -17.85 -6.90
N GLU A 163 0.18 -18.24 -6.05
CA GLU A 163 0.38 -17.68 -4.71
C GLU A 163 0.73 -16.19 -4.73
N LEU A 164 1.53 -15.73 -5.72
CA LEU A 164 1.80 -14.30 -5.94
C LEU A 164 0.50 -13.49 -6.09
N PHE A 165 -0.37 -13.90 -7.02
CA PHE A 165 -1.64 -13.20 -7.26
C PHE A 165 -2.62 -13.35 -6.10
N HIS A 166 -2.65 -14.51 -5.44
CA HIS A 166 -3.47 -14.71 -4.26
C HIS A 166 -3.02 -13.82 -3.09
N THR A 167 -1.70 -13.72 -2.85
CA THR A 167 -1.14 -12.86 -1.82
C THR A 167 -1.44 -11.39 -2.12
N ARG A 168 -1.28 -10.96 -3.37
CA ARG A 168 -1.68 -9.63 -3.82
C ARG A 168 -3.16 -9.37 -3.52
N TYR A 169 -4.05 -10.26 -3.96
CA TYR A 169 -5.49 -10.14 -3.69
C TYR A 169 -5.79 -10.05 -2.19
N SER A 170 -5.13 -10.89 -1.37
CA SER A 170 -5.28 -10.89 0.09
C SER A 170 -4.87 -9.56 0.72
N LEU A 171 -3.75 -8.97 0.27
CA LEU A 171 -3.30 -7.64 0.70
C LEU A 171 -4.31 -6.56 0.33
N PHE A 172 -4.81 -6.56 -0.90
CA PHE A 172 -5.87 -5.62 -1.31
C PHE A 172 -7.12 -5.78 -0.46
N LYS A 173 -7.62 -7.01 -0.28
CA LYS A 173 -8.86 -7.30 0.45
C LYS A 173 -8.78 -6.92 1.93
N ARG A 174 -7.62 -7.12 2.56
CA ARG A 174 -7.46 -7.00 4.03
C ARG A 174 -6.80 -5.71 4.48
N VAL A 175 -5.92 -5.14 3.66
CA VAL A 175 -5.01 -4.06 4.06
C VAL A 175 -5.28 -2.81 3.22
N TYR A 176 -4.95 -2.81 1.93
CA TYR A 176 -4.98 -1.60 1.11
C TYR A 176 -6.38 -1.01 0.98
N THR A 177 -7.40 -1.87 0.99
CA THR A 177 -8.80 -1.44 0.90
C THR A 177 -9.55 -1.72 2.19
N HIS A 178 -8.86 -1.72 3.33
CA HIS A 178 -9.50 -1.92 4.63
C HIS A 178 -10.56 -0.83 4.87
N LYS A 179 -11.74 -1.23 5.34
CA LYS A 179 -12.92 -0.34 5.39
C LYS A 179 -12.68 0.96 6.16
N VAL A 180 -11.89 0.91 7.23
CA VAL A 180 -11.55 2.11 8.03
C VAL A 180 -10.48 2.95 7.35
N SER A 181 -9.52 2.34 6.64
CA SER A 181 -8.51 3.08 5.88
C SER A 181 -9.16 3.84 4.73
N ALA A 182 -10.08 3.19 4.00
CA ALA A 182 -10.87 3.85 2.95
C ALA A 182 -11.70 5.03 3.50
N ALA A 183 -12.28 4.91 4.71
CA ALA A 183 -12.98 6.03 5.34
C ALA A 183 -12.04 7.23 5.62
N ILE A 184 -10.82 6.96 6.07
CA ILE A 184 -9.79 8.00 6.30
C ILE A 184 -9.34 8.62 4.98
N GLU A 185 -9.12 7.81 3.94
CA GLU A 185 -8.77 8.27 2.60
C GLU A 185 -9.83 9.23 2.05
N TYR A 186 -11.12 8.92 2.20
CA TYR A 186 -12.19 9.85 1.80
C TYR A 186 -12.17 11.17 2.59
N MET A 187 -11.82 11.15 3.88
CA MET A 187 -11.68 12.38 4.66
C MET A 187 -10.48 13.21 4.21
N ILE A 188 -9.34 12.56 3.94
CA ILE A 188 -8.15 13.23 3.40
C ILE A 188 -8.45 13.81 2.03
N GLN A 189 -9.15 13.05 1.17
CA GLN A 189 -9.59 13.51 -0.14
C GLN A 189 -10.48 14.76 -0.03
N ASP A 190 -11.53 14.71 0.79
CA ASP A 190 -12.43 15.85 0.99
C ASP A 190 -11.66 17.08 1.51
N ALA A 191 -10.73 16.89 2.46
CA ALA A 191 -9.90 17.97 3.00
C ALA A 191 -8.97 18.59 1.94
N LEU A 192 -8.32 17.76 1.11
CA LEU A 192 -7.38 18.22 0.09
C LEU A 192 -8.10 18.86 -1.10
N VAL A 193 -9.25 18.32 -1.52
CA VAL A 193 -10.10 18.95 -2.55
C VAL A 193 -10.61 20.31 -2.08
N ALA A 194 -11.02 20.46 -0.82
CA ALA A 194 -11.43 21.75 -0.27
C ALA A 194 -10.26 22.75 -0.16
N ALA A 195 -9.03 22.28 0.03
CA ALA A 195 -7.83 23.12 0.13
C ALA A 195 -7.25 23.50 -1.25
N ASP A 196 -7.54 22.71 -2.29
CA ASP A 196 -6.94 22.84 -3.61
C ASP A 196 -7.08 24.23 -4.24
N PRO A 197 -8.24 24.93 -4.19
CA PRO A 197 -8.38 26.26 -4.78
C PRO A 197 -7.45 27.33 -4.17
N TYR A 198 -6.96 27.10 -2.95
CA TYR A 198 -6.15 28.07 -2.19
C TYR A 198 -4.68 27.70 -2.16
N LEU A 199 -4.37 26.40 -2.09
CA LEU A 199 -3.00 25.88 -2.08
C LEU A 199 -2.51 25.43 -3.46
N ASN A 200 -3.40 25.44 -4.46
CA ASN A 200 -3.18 25.04 -5.84
C ASN A 200 -2.63 23.61 -5.98
N ILE A 201 -2.90 22.71 -5.04
CA ILE A 201 -2.24 21.42 -4.83
C ILE A 201 -2.09 20.63 -6.15
N THR A 202 -3.19 20.45 -6.88
CA THR A 202 -3.25 19.61 -8.07
C THR A 202 -2.58 20.23 -9.28
N SER A 203 -2.54 21.56 -9.38
CA SER A 203 -1.83 22.24 -10.48
C SER A 203 -0.32 22.00 -10.47
N ALA A 204 0.26 21.57 -9.34
CA ALA A 204 1.68 21.26 -9.23
C ALA A 204 2.12 20.11 -10.15
N ILE A 205 1.20 19.24 -10.62
CA ILE A 205 1.53 18.19 -11.58
C ILE A 205 2.08 18.72 -12.91
N ASN A 206 1.85 20.00 -13.23
CA ASN A 206 2.35 20.65 -14.45
C ASN A 206 3.71 21.34 -14.26
N ASP A 207 4.26 21.32 -13.04
CA ASP A 207 5.48 22.02 -12.66
C ASP A 207 6.29 21.16 -11.68
N MET A 208 7.28 20.43 -12.21
CA MET A 208 8.08 19.48 -11.41
C MET A 208 8.93 20.16 -10.33
N GLU A 209 9.33 21.43 -10.53
CA GLU A 209 10.05 22.22 -9.51
C GLU A 209 9.17 22.45 -8.28
N ARG A 210 7.86 22.57 -8.49
CA ARG A 210 6.88 22.64 -7.41
C ARG A 210 6.46 21.26 -6.92
N TYR A 211 6.28 20.30 -7.82
CA TYR A 211 5.80 18.95 -7.51
C TYR A 211 6.75 18.20 -6.57
N VAL A 212 8.07 18.40 -6.69
CA VAL A 212 9.07 17.76 -5.82
C VAL A 212 8.87 18.08 -4.32
N HIS A 213 8.23 19.21 -4.01
CA HIS A 213 7.94 19.63 -2.65
C HIS A 213 6.55 19.18 -2.16
N LEU A 214 5.71 18.64 -3.05
CA LEU A 214 4.36 18.20 -2.73
C LEU A 214 4.37 16.77 -2.17
N ASN A 215 4.33 16.65 -0.85
CA ASN A 215 4.32 15.37 -0.13
C ASN A 215 3.29 15.37 1.03
N ASP A 216 3.24 14.28 1.80
CA ASP A 216 2.28 14.07 2.90
C ASP A 216 2.29 15.16 3.98
N SER A 217 3.35 15.99 4.06
CA SER A 217 3.40 17.14 4.98
C SER A 217 2.32 18.20 4.70
N ILE A 218 1.67 18.15 3.53
CA ILE A 218 0.53 19.00 3.15
C ILE A 218 -0.59 18.99 4.21
N LEU A 219 -0.84 17.86 4.86
CA LEU A 219 -1.83 17.81 5.95
C LEU A 219 -1.41 18.71 7.11
N GLY A 220 -0.14 18.64 7.50
CA GLY A 220 0.41 19.51 8.53
C GLY A 220 0.41 20.98 8.14
N GLN A 221 0.61 21.29 6.86
CA GLN A 221 0.49 22.67 6.35
C GLN A 221 -0.94 23.20 6.51
N ILE A 222 -1.95 22.41 6.16
CA ILE A 222 -3.37 22.76 6.34
C ILE A 222 -3.68 22.92 7.82
N GLU A 223 -3.29 21.96 8.66
CA GLU A 223 -3.53 21.95 10.11
C GLU A 223 -2.94 23.17 10.81
N ARG A 224 -1.77 23.66 10.37
CA ARG A 224 -1.10 24.84 10.95
C ARG A 224 -1.57 26.18 10.38
N SER A 225 -2.28 26.17 9.25
CA SER A 225 -2.72 27.41 8.62
C SER A 225 -3.77 28.12 9.47
N THR A 226 -3.69 29.44 9.55
CA THR A 226 -4.70 30.31 10.17
C THR A 226 -5.66 30.93 9.15
N CYS A 227 -5.47 30.67 7.85
CA CYS A 227 -6.31 31.25 6.79
C CYS A 227 -7.77 30.77 6.92
N PRO A 228 -8.76 31.67 6.90
CA PRO A 228 -10.19 31.29 6.95
C PRO A 228 -10.59 30.32 5.82
N GLU A 229 -9.99 30.46 4.65
CA GLU A 229 -10.27 29.66 3.45
C GLU A 229 -10.03 28.15 3.66
N LEU A 230 -9.13 27.79 4.58
CA LEU A 230 -8.78 26.40 4.89
C LEU A 230 -9.55 25.83 6.10
N GLU A 231 -10.55 26.54 6.62
CA GLU A 231 -11.31 26.12 7.79
C GLU A 231 -12.00 24.77 7.58
N ALA A 232 -12.71 24.58 6.46
CA ALA A 232 -13.39 23.32 6.16
C ALA A 232 -12.42 22.12 6.08
N SER A 233 -11.25 22.31 5.47
CA SER A 233 -10.19 21.29 5.42
C SER A 233 -9.65 20.99 6.82
N ARG A 234 -9.38 22.03 7.63
CA ARG A 234 -8.91 21.86 9.02
C ARG A 234 -9.93 21.13 9.89
N GLU A 235 -11.21 21.45 9.78
CA GLU A 235 -12.28 20.77 10.52
C GLU A 235 -12.34 19.28 10.16
N THR A 236 -12.27 18.95 8.87
CA THR A 236 -12.26 17.56 8.40
C THR A 236 -11.05 16.79 8.94
N LEU A 237 -9.85 17.38 8.88
CA LEU A 237 -8.64 16.78 9.46
C LEU A 237 -8.75 16.66 10.99
N LEU A 238 -9.31 17.66 11.69
CA LEU A 238 -9.51 17.60 13.14
C LEU A 238 -10.43 16.45 13.54
N ARG A 239 -11.54 16.24 12.81
CA ARG A 239 -12.43 15.08 13.00
C ARG A 239 -11.66 13.78 12.81
N MET A 240 -10.88 13.67 11.74
CA MET A 240 -10.02 12.52 11.47
C MET A 240 -9.04 12.24 12.63
N ARG A 241 -8.36 13.27 13.15
CA ARG A 241 -7.44 13.15 14.30
C ARG A 241 -8.15 12.73 15.58
N LYS A 242 -9.38 13.21 15.81
CA LYS A 242 -10.25 12.82 16.94
C LYS A 242 -10.89 11.45 16.77
N ARG A 243 -10.66 10.78 15.64
CA ARG A 243 -11.28 9.49 15.27
C ARG A 243 -12.80 9.55 15.10
N ASP A 244 -13.35 10.75 14.89
CA ASP A 244 -14.68 10.94 14.33
C ASP A 244 -14.61 10.75 12.82
N LEU A 245 -14.60 9.48 12.42
CA LEU A 245 -14.39 9.06 11.03
C LEU A 245 -15.71 8.89 10.29
N TYR A 246 -15.64 8.97 8.95
CA TYR A 246 -16.72 8.45 8.12
C TYR A 246 -17.01 6.98 8.45
N ARG A 247 -18.29 6.64 8.52
CA ARG A 247 -18.75 5.35 9.03
C ARG A 247 -19.22 4.45 7.90
N LEU A 248 -18.68 3.24 7.81
CA LEU A 248 -19.27 2.21 6.95
C LEU A 248 -20.67 1.86 7.49
N ALA A 249 -21.69 2.14 6.70
CA ALA A 249 -23.09 1.85 7.01
C ALA A 249 -23.44 0.40 6.65
N ASP A 250 -23.08 -0.05 5.45
CA ASP A 250 -23.20 -1.44 5.04
C ASP A 250 -22.26 -1.78 3.87
N GLN A 251 -22.17 -3.06 3.55
CA GLN A 251 -21.50 -3.54 2.35
C GLN A 251 -22.16 -4.81 1.80
N VAL A 252 -22.01 -5.04 0.50
CA VAL A 252 -22.46 -6.25 -0.19
C VAL A 252 -21.38 -6.76 -1.13
N ILE A 253 -21.19 -8.07 -1.16
CA ILE A 253 -20.37 -8.75 -2.18
C ILE A 253 -21.31 -9.13 -3.31
N VAL A 254 -21.06 -8.62 -4.51
CA VAL A 254 -21.94 -8.80 -5.66
C VAL A 254 -21.70 -10.18 -6.27
N PRO A 255 -22.72 -11.07 -6.31
CA PRO A 255 -22.63 -12.35 -6.98
C PRO A 255 -22.19 -12.19 -8.43
N GLN A 256 -21.35 -13.08 -8.93
CA GLN A 256 -20.75 -12.95 -10.26
C GLN A 256 -21.79 -12.79 -11.37
N ALA A 257 -22.91 -13.52 -11.29
CA ALA A 257 -24.02 -13.45 -12.24
C ALA A 257 -24.64 -12.04 -12.37
N LEU A 258 -24.52 -11.19 -11.34
CA LEU A 258 -25.05 -9.83 -11.32
C LEU A 258 -24.02 -8.77 -11.70
N GLN A 259 -22.71 -9.09 -11.69
CA GLN A 259 -21.65 -8.08 -11.87
C GLN A 259 -21.69 -7.36 -13.23
N GLN A 260 -22.21 -8.00 -14.28
CA GLN A 260 -22.34 -7.39 -15.61
C GLN A 260 -23.62 -6.55 -15.77
N ARG A 261 -24.65 -6.84 -14.97
CA ARG A 261 -25.96 -6.18 -15.05
C ARG A 261 -26.04 -4.97 -14.11
N LEU A 262 -25.38 -5.07 -12.96
CA LEU A 262 -25.37 -4.04 -11.94
C LEU A 262 -24.44 -2.89 -12.34
N THR A 263 -24.98 -1.68 -12.40
CA THR A 263 -24.25 -0.45 -12.77
C THR A 263 -24.39 0.63 -11.70
N LYS A 264 -23.57 1.68 -11.78
CA LYS A 264 -23.64 2.85 -10.88
C LYS A 264 -25.00 3.56 -10.89
N LEU A 265 -25.84 3.32 -11.90
CA LEU A 265 -27.21 3.85 -11.96
C LEU A 265 -28.17 3.15 -10.99
N HIS A 266 -27.90 1.89 -10.64
CA HIS A 266 -28.74 1.12 -9.73
C HIS A 266 -28.45 1.44 -8.27
N ILE A 267 -27.18 1.72 -7.95
CA ILE A 267 -26.73 2.01 -6.59
C ILE A 267 -25.88 3.28 -6.62
N SER A 268 -26.54 4.41 -6.36
CA SER A 268 -25.95 5.73 -6.21
C SER A 268 -26.40 6.39 -4.88
N PRO A 269 -25.72 7.46 -4.42
CA PRO A 269 -26.16 8.27 -3.29
C PRO A 269 -27.62 8.75 -3.44
N GLU A 270 -28.03 9.15 -4.64
CA GLU A 270 -29.37 9.66 -4.95
C GLU A 270 -30.43 8.56 -4.81
N CYS A 271 -30.14 7.35 -5.28
CA CYS A 271 -31.03 6.20 -5.10
C CYS A 271 -31.25 5.90 -3.61
N ILE A 272 -30.19 5.94 -2.81
CA ILE A 272 -30.27 5.69 -1.36
C ILE A 272 -31.11 6.79 -0.68
N VAL A 273 -30.91 8.05 -1.02
CA VAL A 273 -31.74 9.16 -0.52
C VAL A 273 -33.21 8.96 -0.91
N GLN A 274 -33.50 8.55 -2.14
CA GLN A 274 -34.86 8.30 -2.59
C GLN A 274 -35.54 7.17 -1.79
N CYS A 275 -34.86 6.05 -1.57
CA CYS A 275 -35.36 4.96 -0.74
C CYS A 275 -35.62 5.42 0.71
N HIS A 276 -34.74 6.28 1.25
CA HIS A 276 -34.91 6.89 2.57
C HIS A 276 -36.16 7.77 2.65
N LEU A 277 -36.40 8.63 1.66
CA LEU A 277 -37.61 9.47 1.61
C LEU A 277 -38.89 8.64 1.60
N GLU A 278 -38.89 7.51 0.88
CA GLU A 278 -40.03 6.58 0.89
C GLU A 278 -40.22 5.88 2.23
N LEU A 279 -39.15 5.57 2.96
CA LEU A 279 -39.23 5.04 4.33
C LEU A 279 -39.76 6.08 5.32
N CYS A 280 -39.45 7.37 5.11
CA CYS A 280 -39.96 8.44 5.96
C CYS A 280 -41.45 8.75 5.71
N LYS A 281 -41.98 8.51 4.50
CA LYS A 281 -43.42 8.67 4.20
C LYS A 281 -44.32 7.76 5.05
N SER A 282 -43.79 6.68 5.61
CA SER A 282 -44.55 5.74 6.47
C SER A 282 -44.38 6.00 7.97
N VAL A 283 -43.55 6.98 8.40
CA VAL A 283 -43.25 7.22 9.82
C VAL A 283 -43.24 8.72 10.14
N GLU A 284 -44.26 9.20 10.87
CA GLU A 284 -44.31 10.56 11.43
C GLU A 284 -43.36 10.70 12.64
N ARG A 285 -42.05 10.84 12.41
CA ARG A 285 -41.11 11.22 13.49
C ARG A 285 -39.99 12.15 12.99
N SER A 286 -39.86 13.28 13.67
CA SER A 286 -38.93 14.37 13.39
C SER A 286 -37.69 14.30 14.29
N SER A 287 -36.67 13.54 13.85
CA SER A 287 -35.28 13.75 14.30
C SER A 287 -34.60 14.70 13.31
N PRO A 288 -33.75 15.65 13.74
CA PRO A 288 -33.00 16.50 12.81
C PRO A 288 -32.07 15.70 11.87
N TYR A 289 -31.69 14.47 12.28
CA TYR A 289 -30.87 13.56 11.49
C TYR A 289 -31.68 12.68 10.52
N SER A 290 -33.01 12.82 10.49
CA SER A 290 -33.86 12.11 9.52
C SER A 290 -33.76 12.70 8.12
N THR A 291 -33.16 13.87 7.92
CA THR A 291 -32.95 14.42 6.57
C THR A 291 -31.60 13.96 6.05
N LEU A 292 -31.64 13.11 5.03
CA LEU A 292 -30.47 12.57 4.35
C LEU A 292 -30.32 13.25 2.99
N VAL A 293 -29.13 13.75 2.67
CA VAL A 293 -28.79 14.30 1.35
C VAL A 293 -27.68 13.46 0.70
N ALA A 294 -27.58 13.52 -0.63
CA ALA A 294 -26.61 12.71 -1.38
C ALA A 294 -25.17 12.95 -0.93
N ASN A 295 -24.82 14.20 -0.56
CA ASN A 295 -23.48 14.56 -0.07
C ASN A 295 -23.11 13.91 1.27
N ASP A 296 -24.08 13.41 2.05
CA ASP A 296 -23.83 12.68 3.29
C ASP A 296 -23.31 11.25 3.02
N ILE A 297 -23.44 10.74 1.79
CA ILE A 297 -23.27 9.33 1.45
C ILE A 297 -22.12 9.16 0.46
N ILE A 298 -21.27 8.17 0.71
CA ILE A 298 -20.26 7.73 -0.25
C ILE A 298 -20.58 6.29 -0.65
N VAL A 299 -20.69 6.04 -1.95
CA VAL A 299 -20.87 4.69 -2.50
C VAL A 299 -19.58 4.27 -3.20
N GLN A 300 -18.84 3.36 -2.57
CA GLN A 300 -17.60 2.80 -3.10
C GLN A 300 -17.89 1.54 -3.91
N TRP A 301 -17.48 1.54 -5.18
CA TRP A 301 -17.52 0.38 -6.07
C TRP A 301 -16.13 -0.25 -6.16
N LEU A 302 -15.87 -1.23 -5.31
CA LEU A 302 -14.55 -1.84 -5.17
C LEU A 302 -14.44 -3.12 -6.01
N LYS A 303 -13.66 -3.07 -7.09
CA LYS A 303 -13.33 -4.25 -7.91
C LYS A 303 -11.94 -4.77 -7.55
N LEU A 304 -11.88 -5.94 -6.93
CA LEU A 304 -10.62 -6.61 -6.58
C LEU A 304 -10.38 -7.75 -7.56
N ASN A 305 -9.14 -7.89 -8.06
CA ASN A 305 -8.80 -8.95 -9.01
C ASN A 305 -7.34 -9.42 -8.90
N TYR A 306 -7.01 -10.47 -9.65
CA TYR A 306 -5.66 -11.02 -9.78
C TYR A 306 -4.79 -10.23 -10.78
N ALA A 307 -4.90 -8.90 -10.82
CA ALA A 307 -4.20 -7.98 -11.72
C ALA A 307 -4.54 -8.10 -13.23
N THR A 308 -5.22 -9.15 -13.67
CA THR A 308 -5.62 -9.39 -15.07
C THR A 308 -7.10 -9.19 -15.35
N LYS A 309 -7.77 -8.30 -14.59
CA LYS A 309 -9.23 -8.09 -14.62
C LYS A 309 -9.98 -9.39 -14.34
N ASP A 310 -10.88 -9.82 -15.23
CA ASP A 310 -11.70 -11.03 -15.10
C ASP A 310 -11.00 -12.31 -15.60
N ARG A 311 -9.87 -12.18 -16.33
CA ARG A 311 -9.09 -13.31 -16.85
C ARG A 311 -8.21 -13.94 -15.79
N HIS A 312 -7.97 -15.25 -15.88
CA HIS A 312 -7.07 -15.91 -14.97
C HIS A 312 -5.60 -15.65 -15.35
N PRO A 313 -4.70 -15.31 -14.40
CA PRO A 313 -3.32 -14.96 -14.73
C PRO A 313 -2.57 -16.02 -15.54
N LEU A 314 -2.75 -17.31 -15.21
CA LEU A 314 -2.14 -18.44 -15.93
C LEU A 314 -2.39 -18.45 -17.45
N GLU A 315 -3.46 -17.84 -17.94
CA GLU A 315 -3.74 -17.76 -19.38
C GLU A 315 -2.69 -16.93 -20.14
N SER A 316 -2.12 -15.92 -19.48
CA SER A 316 -1.14 -14.98 -20.02
C SER A 316 0.31 -15.33 -19.68
N ILE A 317 0.51 -16.30 -18.77
CA ILE A 317 1.84 -16.71 -18.31
C ILE A 317 2.36 -17.82 -19.23
N ARG A 318 3.60 -17.66 -19.66
CA ARG A 318 4.31 -18.67 -20.45
C ARG A 318 5.29 -19.42 -19.58
N PHE A 319 5.36 -20.72 -19.81
CA PHE A 319 6.20 -21.64 -19.05
C PHE A 319 7.18 -22.37 -19.95
N TYR A 320 8.20 -22.98 -19.35
CA TYR A 320 9.08 -23.94 -20.02
C TYR A 320 9.26 -25.21 -19.18
N ARG A 321 9.62 -26.32 -19.84
CA ARG A 321 9.88 -27.62 -19.19
C ARG A 321 11.35 -27.83 -18.93
N LYS A 322 11.69 -28.66 -17.93
CA LYS A 322 13.08 -29.08 -17.66
C LYS A 322 13.71 -29.81 -18.86
N TYR A 323 12.93 -30.67 -19.49
CA TYR A 323 13.33 -31.45 -20.66
C TYR A 323 12.43 -30.99 -21.81
N GLY A 324 12.91 -30.03 -22.58
CA GLY A 324 12.21 -29.44 -23.71
C GLY A 324 13.19 -28.62 -24.55
N ASN A 325 12.89 -28.44 -25.83
CA ASN A 325 13.75 -27.77 -26.81
C ASN A 325 13.71 -26.24 -26.68
N ASP A 326 13.74 -25.71 -25.45
CA ASP A 326 13.51 -24.27 -25.19
C ASP A 326 12.20 -23.74 -25.83
N GLU A 327 11.13 -24.53 -25.75
CA GLU A 327 9.80 -24.14 -26.25
C GLU A 327 8.96 -23.48 -25.14
N SER A 328 8.24 -22.42 -25.50
CA SER A 328 7.25 -21.81 -24.61
C SER A 328 5.94 -22.61 -24.62
N ILE A 329 5.38 -22.87 -23.43
CA ILE A 329 4.12 -23.58 -23.27
C ILE A 329 3.14 -22.76 -22.41
N SER A 330 1.84 -23.02 -22.56
CA SER A 330 0.81 -22.58 -21.61
C SER A 330 0.38 -23.76 -20.75
N LEU A 331 -0.06 -23.46 -19.52
CA LEU A 331 -0.66 -24.43 -18.62
C LEU A 331 -2.12 -24.04 -18.38
N CYS A 332 -3.04 -25.00 -18.42
CA CYS A 332 -4.42 -24.77 -18.00
C CYS A 332 -4.56 -24.99 -16.48
N LYS A 333 -5.61 -24.41 -15.87
CA LYS A 333 -5.84 -24.50 -14.41
C LYS A 333 -5.81 -25.94 -13.89
N GLY A 334 -6.48 -26.86 -14.61
CA GLY A 334 -6.54 -28.28 -14.26
C GLY A 334 -5.20 -29.03 -14.32
N GLN A 335 -4.20 -28.50 -15.05
CA GLN A 335 -2.83 -29.03 -15.03
C GLN A 335 -2.02 -28.56 -13.82
N VAL A 336 -2.47 -27.50 -13.14
CA VAL A 336 -1.76 -26.89 -12.01
C VAL A 336 -2.36 -27.37 -10.68
N SER A 337 -3.66 -27.15 -10.45
CA SER A 337 -4.36 -27.61 -9.25
C SER A 337 -5.87 -27.47 -9.39
N SER A 338 -6.63 -28.39 -8.80
CA SER A 338 -8.10 -28.30 -8.68
C SER A 338 -8.58 -27.28 -7.64
N PHE A 339 -7.67 -26.74 -6.81
CA PHE A 339 -7.99 -25.75 -5.76
C PHE A 339 -7.74 -24.30 -6.21
N ILE A 340 -7.40 -24.09 -7.48
CA ILE A 340 -7.26 -22.73 -8.02
C ILE A 340 -8.66 -22.13 -8.23
N PRO A 341 -8.87 -20.85 -7.88
CA PRO A 341 -10.16 -20.20 -8.06
C PRO A 341 -10.67 -20.25 -9.51
N GLU A 342 -11.96 -20.55 -9.66
CA GLU A 342 -12.64 -20.46 -10.95
C GLU A 342 -12.74 -19.00 -11.43
N HIS A 343 -12.93 -18.08 -10.48
CA HIS A 343 -13.08 -16.64 -10.71
C HIS A 343 -11.95 -15.85 -10.06
N CYS A 344 -11.44 -14.85 -10.78
CA CYS A 344 -10.31 -14.03 -10.36
C CYS A 344 -10.67 -12.56 -10.12
N GLN A 345 -11.97 -12.24 -10.05
CA GLN A 345 -12.48 -10.90 -9.78
C GLN A 345 -13.66 -10.95 -8.81
N GLU A 346 -13.66 -10.04 -7.85
CA GLU A 346 -14.73 -9.80 -6.90
C GLU A 346 -15.15 -8.33 -6.97
N LEU A 347 -16.47 -8.07 -6.95
CA LEU A 347 -17.02 -6.72 -6.80
C LEU A 347 -17.66 -6.61 -5.41
N THR A 348 -17.15 -5.69 -4.60
CA THR A 348 -17.76 -5.31 -3.32
C THR A 348 -18.30 -3.89 -3.43
N ILE A 349 -19.54 -3.66 -3.03
CA ILE A 349 -20.10 -2.31 -2.90
C ILE A 349 -20.14 -1.97 -1.41
N ARG A 350 -19.55 -0.83 -1.05
CA ARG A 350 -19.57 -0.32 0.33
C ARG A 350 -20.25 1.03 0.37
N VAL A 351 -21.09 1.24 1.37
CA VAL A 351 -21.78 2.51 1.58
C VAL A 351 -21.31 3.11 2.89
N TYR A 352 -20.79 4.33 2.82
CA TYR A 352 -20.35 5.09 3.98
C TYR A 352 -21.26 6.29 4.22
N SER A 353 -21.39 6.68 5.48
CA SER A 353 -21.98 7.94 5.93
C SER A 353 -20.87 8.89 6.39
N LYS A 354 -20.86 10.13 5.90
CA LYS A 354 -19.93 11.18 6.34
C LYS A 354 -20.22 11.69 7.75
N ILE A 355 -21.46 11.50 8.20
CA ILE A 355 -21.97 11.90 9.52
C ILE A 355 -22.30 10.63 10.31
N TYR A 356 -21.77 10.51 11.52
CA TYR A 356 -21.89 9.30 12.34
C TYR A 356 -23.37 9.00 12.66
N GLU A 357 -24.12 10.00 13.11
CA GLU A 357 -25.52 9.91 13.53
C GLU A 357 -26.46 9.50 12.39
N LYS A 358 -26.06 9.75 11.14
CA LYS A 358 -26.83 9.38 9.95
C LYS A 358 -26.63 7.93 9.49
N SER A 359 -25.62 7.22 10.00
CA SER A 359 -25.20 5.93 9.43
C SER A 359 -26.29 4.85 9.45
N GLY A 360 -27.11 4.80 10.50
CA GLY A 360 -28.21 3.84 10.59
C GLY A 360 -29.35 4.12 9.60
N TYR A 361 -29.60 5.39 9.27
CA TYR A 361 -30.56 5.77 8.22
C TYR A 361 -30.05 5.35 6.84
N VAL A 362 -28.77 5.63 6.57
CA VAL A 362 -28.09 5.20 5.33
C VAL A 362 -28.16 3.68 5.16
N GLN A 363 -27.91 2.91 6.23
CA GLN A 363 -27.96 1.45 6.19
C GLN A 363 -29.36 0.93 5.81
N ARG A 364 -30.41 1.42 6.49
CA ARG A 364 -31.80 0.98 6.18
C ARG A 364 -32.22 1.34 4.77
N ALA A 365 -31.92 2.56 4.34
CA ALA A 365 -32.23 3.02 3.00
C ALA A 365 -31.50 2.19 1.93
N PHE A 366 -30.22 1.87 2.18
CA PHE A 366 -29.44 1.00 1.30
C PHE A 366 -30.00 -0.42 1.23
N ARG A 367 -30.41 -1.03 2.35
CA ARG A 367 -31.02 -2.37 2.34
C ARG A 367 -32.33 -2.41 1.56
N LYS A 368 -33.18 -1.40 1.73
CA LYS A 368 -34.39 -1.26 0.91
C LYS A 368 -34.07 -1.12 -0.58
N LEU A 369 -33.01 -0.38 -0.92
CA LEU A 369 -32.56 -0.29 -2.31
C LEU A 369 -32.12 -1.68 -2.84
N LEU A 370 -31.39 -2.46 -2.04
CA LEU A 370 -31.02 -3.84 -2.43
C LEU A 370 -32.25 -4.72 -2.69
N GLU A 371 -33.29 -4.62 -1.88
CA GLU A 371 -34.56 -5.34 -2.10
C GLU A 371 -35.20 -4.95 -3.44
N GLN A 372 -35.26 -3.65 -3.76
CA GLN A 372 -35.79 -3.17 -5.04
C GLN A 372 -34.96 -3.67 -6.23
N VAL A 373 -33.63 -3.63 -6.12
CA VAL A 373 -32.73 -4.14 -7.16
C VAL A 373 -32.86 -5.65 -7.34
N ASN A 374 -33.03 -6.41 -6.26
CA ASN A 374 -33.25 -7.86 -6.32
C ASN A 374 -34.58 -8.20 -7.04
N LEU A 375 -35.63 -7.41 -6.82
CA LEU A 375 -36.91 -7.56 -7.52
C LEU A 375 -36.78 -7.26 -9.02
N GLU A 376 -35.99 -6.26 -9.39
CA GLU A 376 -35.73 -5.90 -10.78
C GLU A 376 -34.87 -6.95 -11.51
N LEU A 377 -33.83 -7.47 -10.86
CA LEU A 377 -32.83 -8.31 -11.51
C LEU A 377 -33.13 -9.82 -11.47
N GLY A 378 -34.10 -10.28 -10.68
CA GLY A 378 -34.53 -11.68 -10.60
C GLY A 378 -33.90 -12.47 -9.44
N GLN A 379 -34.59 -13.52 -8.97
CA GLN A 379 -34.40 -14.13 -7.64
C GLN A 379 -33.24 -15.13 -7.47
N ASP A 380 -32.57 -15.57 -8.54
CA ASP A 380 -31.60 -16.67 -8.44
C ASP A 380 -30.37 -16.31 -7.58
N HIS A 381 -30.07 -15.02 -7.42
CA HIS A 381 -28.98 -14.53 -6.58
C HIS A 381 -29.39 -13.21 -5.93
N GLN A 382 -29.43 -13.15 -4.59
CA GLN A 382 -29.85 -11.96 -3.86
C GLN A 382 -28.64 -11.13 -3.38
N LEU A 383 -28.76 -9.82 -3.50
CA LEU A 383 -27.87 -8.86 -2.85
C LEU A 383 -28.34 -8.70 -1.40
N GLU A 384 -27.48 -9.05 -0.45
CA GLU A 384 -27.75 -8.92 0.98
C GLU A 384 -26.63 -8.13 1.68
N GLY A 385 -27.03 -7.20 2.55
CA GLY A 385 -26.10 -6.44 3.40
C GLY A 385 -25.42 -7.33 4.43
N ILE A 386 -24.13 -7.10 4.66
CA ILE A 386 -23.28 -7.97 5.49
C ILE A 386 -23.06 -7.37 6.90
N GLU A 387 -23.13 -6.04 7.06
CA GLU A 387 -22.87 -5.43 8.35
C GLU A 387 -24.03 -5.69 9.33
N LYS A 388 -23.74 -5.70 10.64
CA LYS A 388 -24.79 -5.82 11.65
C LYS A 388 -25.71 -4.61 11.61
N GLU A 389 -26.97 -4.80 11.93
CA GLU A 389 -27.93 -3.70 11.99
C GLU A 389 -27.46 -2.64 12.98
N MET A 390 -27.36 -1.40 12.51
CA MET A 390 -27.02 -0.26 13.32
C MET A 390 -28.30 0.23 13.99
N VAL A 391 -28.25 0.32 15.32
CA VAL A 391 -29.30 1.00 16.08
C VAL A 391 -29.27 2.47 15.66
N CYS A 392 -30.36 2.97 15.09
CA CYS A 392 -30.55 4.41 15.05
C CYS A 392 -30.84 4.86 16.47
N ASP A 393 -30.37 6.07 16.83
CA ASP A 393 -30.91 6.82 17.97
C ASP A 393 -32.37 7.17 17.67
N LEU A 394 -33.22 6.15 17.70
CA LEU A 394 -34.63 6.19 17.93
C LEU A 394 -34.75 6.10 19.45
N ASP A 395 -35.30 7.13 20.08
CA ASP A 395 -35.60 7.17 21.51
C ASP A 395 -36.00 5.79 22.03
N THR A 396 -35.10 5.17 22.79
CA THR A 396 -35.40 3.98 23.60
C THR A 396 -36.13 4.41 24.87
N THR A 397 -37.22 5.18 24.73
CA THR A 397 -38.30 5.18 25.73
C THR A 397 -39.29 4.10 25.34
N ASN A 398 -38.88 2.84 25.56
CA ASN A 398 -39.71 1.65 25.86
C ASN A 398 -38.92 0.36 25.60
N ASN A 399 -37.74 0.23 26.24
CA ASN A 399 -37.22 -1.03 26.79
C ASN A 399 -35.86 -0.79 27.47
N ALA A 400 -35.82 0.13 28.43
CA ALA A 400 -34.75 0.18 29.43
C ALA A 400 -35.01 -0.88 30.53
N SER A 401 -35.18 -2.14 30.12
CA SER A 401 -35.34 -3.29 31.03
C SER A 401 -34.87 -4.62 30.42
N ALA A 402 -34.09 -4.57 29.33
CA ALA A 402 -33.45 -5.76 28.77
C ALA A 402 -32.11 -5.43 28.10
N ILE A 403 -31.18 -4.81 28.83
CA ILE A 403 -29.71 -5.00 28.75
C ILE A 403 -29.16 -4.42 30.06
N SER A 404 -29.21 -5.23 31.11
CA SER A 404 -28.43 -5.03 32.34
C SER A 404 -28.16 -6.39 32.98
N VAL A 405 -27.46 -7.26 32.25
CA VAL A 405 -26.74 -8.39 32.85
C VAL A 405 -25.41 -8.52 32.12
N PHE A 406 -24.44 -7.72 32.54
CA PHE A 406 -23.07 -8.21 32.68
C PHE A 406 -22.53 -7.57 33.96
N ASP A 407 -22.62 -8.39 35.01
CA ASP A 407 -22.11 -8.14 36.33
C ASP A 407 -20.58 -8.08 36.28
N SER A 408 -20.06 -6.97 36.79
CA SER A 408 -18.67 -6.82 37.19
C SER A 408 -18.45 -7.63 38.47
N GLY A 409 -17.82 -8.79 38.34
CA GLY A 409 -17.41 -9.62 39.46
C GLY A 409 -16.03 -10.22 39.24
N SER A 410 -15.01 -9.52 39.74
CA SER A 410 -13.66 -10.04 39.95
C SER A 410 -13.68 -11.26 40.88
N GLY A 411 -13.10 -12.37 40.43
CA GLY A 411 -12.80 -13.54 41.24
C GLY A 411 -11.57 -14.24 40.68
N ILE A 412 -10.40 -13.84 41.16
CA ILE A 412 -9.14 -14.54 40.95
C ILE A 412 -9.20 -15.81 41.81
N GLU A 413 -9.12 -16.99 41.21
CA GLU A 413 -8.56 -18.17 41.88
C GLU A 413 -7.53 -18.84 40.98
N SER A 414 -6.29 -18.85 41.49
CA SER A 414 -5.14 -19.54 40.92
C SER A 414 -5.20 -21.02 41.29
N PRO A 415 -4.72 -21.96 40.45
CA PRO A 415 -4.55 -23.34 40.90
C PRO A 415 -3.31 -23.41 41.81
N ILE A 416 -3.56 -23.50 43.12
CA ILE A 416 -2.57 -23.82 44.13
C ILE A 416 -2.29 -25.33 44.10
N ILE A 417 -1.02 -25.65 43.93
CA ILE A 417 -0.39 -26.95 44.15
C ILE A 417 -0.52 -27.33 45.64
N PRO A 418 -1.02 -28.51 46.01
CA PRO A 418 -0.86 -29.00 47.38
C PRO A 418 0.36 -29.93 47.48
N ILE A 419 1.22 -29.67 48.47
CA ILE A 419 2.23 -30.60 48.98
C ILE A 419 1.90 -30.88 50.46
N CYS A 420 1.72 -32.18 50.77
CA CYS A 420 1.86 -32.93 52.05
C CYS A 420 1.05 -32.48 53.29
N ASP A 421 0.47 -33.33 54.14
CA ASP A 421 0.93 -34.62 54.69
C ASP A 421 -0.23 -35.51 55.19
N ASP A 422 0.09 -36.81 55.32
CA ASP A 422 -0.44 -37.86 56.22
C ASP A 422 -1.96 -38.12 56.36
N SER A 423 -2.42 -39.26 55.82
CA SER A 423 -2.80 -40.43 56.64
C SER A 423 -3.42 -41.58 55.82
N ASN A 424 -2.89 -42.79 56.08
CA ASN A 424 -3.51 -44.12 56.01
C ASN A 424 -3.95 -44.76 54.67
N ASN A 425 -3.33 -45.94 54.43
CA ASN A 425 -3.86 -47.18 53.83
C ASN A 425 -4.24 -47.16 52.33
N VAL A 426 -3.93 -48.14 51.49
CA VAL A 426 -3.16 -49.40 51.50
C VAL A 426 -3.25 -49.94 50.04
N PHE A 427 -2.34 -50.83 49.64
CA PHE A 427 -2.37 -51.74 48.47
C PHE A 427 -1.71 -51.35 47.10
N LEU A 428 -0.50 -51.92 46.92
CA LEU A 428 0.04 -52.71 45.79
C LEU A 428 -0.19 -52.23 44.32
N GLN A 429 0.90 -51.97 43.58
CA GLN A 429 1.60 -52.99 42.77
C GLN A 429 2.88 -52.43 42.12
N ASN A 430 3.83 -53.34 41.95
CA ASN A 430 5.23 -53.16 41.57
C ASN A 430 5.43 -52.68 40.12
N VAL A 431 6.59 -52.04 39.84
CA VAL A 431 7.69 -52.58 39.02
C VAL A 431 8.75 -51.48 38.82
N THR A 432 9.95 -51.72 39.36
CA THR A 432 11.21 -50.99 39.08
C THR A 432 11.87 -51.55 37.80
N PRO A 433 12.86 -50.89 37.18
CA PRO A 433 14.24 -50.98 37.69
C PRO A 433 15.13 -49.72 37.52
N THR A 434 15.84 -49.44 38.63
CA THR A 434 17.27 -49.11 38.76
C THR A 434 17.91 -47.95 37.98
N ARG A 435 18.27 -46.91 38.76
CA ARG A 435 19.44 -46.05 38.57
C ARG A 435 20.74 -46.86 38.66
N ASP A 436 21.74 -46.42 37.91
CA ASP A 436 23.14 -46.64 38.29
C ASP A 436 23.85 -45.30 38.52
N SER A 437 24.80 -45.33 39.45
CA SER A 437 25.34 -44.20 40.18
C SER A 437 26.79 -43.92 39.80
N LYS A 438 27.24 -42.66 39.89
CA LYS A 438 28.59 -42.34 40.37
C LYS A 438 28.75 -40.85 40.72
N LYS A 439 29.14 -40.65 41.99
CA LYS A 439 29.56 -39.41 42.64
C LYS A 439 30.87 -38.86 42.06
N ARG A 440 31.04 -37.53 42.09
CA ARG A 440 32.24 -36.86 42.63
C ARG A 440 31.93 -35.42 43.01
N SER A 441 32.55 -35.00 44.11
CA SER A 441 32.33 -33.82 44.95
C SER A 441 33.39 -32.74 44.74
N CYS A 442 33.04 -31.48 45.08
CA CYS A 442 33.80 -30.40 45.77
C CYS A 442 33.17 -29.03 45.35
N SER A 443 32.37 -28.35 46.20
CA SER A 443 32.74 -27.30 47.19
C SER A 443 33.61 -26.18 46.58
N VAL A 444 33.28 -24.87 46.61
CA VAL A 444 32.84 -23.97 47.70
C VAL A 444 32.24 -22.67 47.11
N SER A 445 30.94 -22.40 47.36
CA SER A 445 30.33 -21.26 48.12
C SER A 445 30.67 -19.75 47.83
N PRO A 446 29.83 -18.77 48.28
CA PRO A 446 29.29 -17.66 47.47
C PRO A 446 29.45 -16.26 48.13
N LYS A 447 28.75 -15.21 47.61
CA LYS A 447 28.23 -13.95 48.22
C LYS A 447 28.36 -12.78 47.21
N ARG A 448 27.54 -11.73 47.14
CA ARG A 448 26.36 -11.25 47.89
C ARG A 448 25.66 -10.13 47.09
N HIS A 449 24.38 -9.94 47.39
CA HIS A 449 23.51 -8.79 47.11
C HIS A 449 24.08 -7.41 47.50
N SER A 450 23.60 -6.35 46.83
CA SER A 450 23.01 -5.18 47.51
C SER A 450 22.12 -4.35 46.56
N THR A 451 21.17 -3.65 47.17
CA THR A 451 19.97 -3.00 46.63
C THR A 451 20.02 -1.49 46.85
N LEU A 452 19.27 -0.75 46.02
CA LEU A 452 18.72 0.63 46.16
C LEU A 452 19.68 1.85 46.27
N PHE A 453 19.40 2.90 45.49
CA PHE A 453 18.70 4.13 45.97
C PHE A 453 18.40 5.13 44.83
N LEU A 454 17.17 5.67 44.82
CA LEU A 454 16.76 6.88 44.09
C LEU A 454 17.33 8.14 44.77
N LYS A 455 17.64 9.17 43.99
CA LYS A 455 17.61 10.57 44.46
C LYS A 455 17.18 11.54 43.34
N THR A 456 16.10 12.24 43.64
CA THR A 456 15.57 13.45 43.02
C THR A 456 16.42 14.67 43.42
N HIS A 457 16.47 15.70 42.57
CA HIS A 457 16.81 17.06 42.98
C HIS A 457 15.89 18.06 42.26
N LYS A 458 15.29 18.95 43.06
CA LYS A 458 14.51 20.13 42.69
C LYS A 458 14.95 21.27 43.63
N GLU A 459 14.68 22.52 43.20
CA GLU A 459 14.86 23.82 43.88
C GLU A 459 16.22 24.47 43.66
N HIS A 460 16.40 25.79 43.41
CA HIS A 460 15.60 27.02 43.55
C HIS A 460 16.44 28.14 42.83
N LEU A 461 15.96 29.19 42.15
CA LEU A 461 15.38 30.46 42.64
C LEU A 461 15.31 31.46 41.44
N ASP A 462 14.28 32.31 41.42
CA ASP A 462 14.07 33.46 40.51
C ASP A 462 14.37 34.81 41.21
N ASN A 463 14.57 35.85 40.38
CA ASN A 463 14.45 37.31 40.57
C ASN A 463 15.70 38.19 40.79
N GLN A 464 15.94 39.09 39.82
CA GLN A 464 16.17 40.56 39.88
C GLN A 464 16.50 41.06 38.46
N SER A 465 15.62 41.78 37.74
CA SER A 465 15.29 43.23 37.76
C SER A 465 16.20 44.15 36.92
N GLU A 466 15.55 44.87 35.99
CA GLU A 466 15.83 46.22 35.43
C GLU A 466 16.90 46.43 34.33
N GLY A 467 16.47 47.18 33.29
CA GLY A 467 17.33 47.73 32.24
C GLY A 467 16.58 48.27 31.02
N MET A 468 15.86 49.39 31.17
CA MET A 468 15.31 50.22 30.07
C MET A 468 16.42 50.77 29.16
N VAL A 469 16.22 50.75 27.83
CA VAL A 469 16.57 51.88 26.93
C VAL A 469 15.53 51.98 25.81
N LEU A 470 15.01 53.19 25.64
CA LEU A 470 14.10 53.68 24.60
C LEU A 470 14.89 54.17 23.37
N ASP A 471 14.35 53.96 22.16
CA ASP A 471 14.10 54.99 21.14
C ASP A 471 13.28 54.35 20.00
N LYS A 472 12.00 54.72 19.77
CA LYS A 472 11.51 55.80 18.87
C LYS A 472 12.27 55.83 17.53
N SER A 473 11.64 55.67 16.37
CA SER A 473 10.49 56.44 15.90
C SER A 473 9.73 55.73 14.77
N ALA A 474 8.40 55.82 14.83
CA ALA A 474 7.47 55.59 13.75
C ALA A 474 7.51 56.70 12.68
N LEU A 475 6.97 56.42 11.49
CA LEU A 475 6.11 57.26 10.62
C LEU A 475 5.83 56.43 9.35
N ASP A 476 4.71 55.71 9.19
CA ASP A 476 3.32 56.09 8.84
C ASP A 476 3.05 56.60 7.40
N TYR A 477 2.10 55.92 6.74
CA TYR A 477 1.25 56.27 5.57
C TYR A 477 1.95 56.56 4.20
N ASN A 478 1.50 56.08 3.03
CA ASN A 478 0.14 56.11 2.49
C ASN A 478 0.01 55.38 1.12
N HIS A 479 -1.25 55.20 0.73
CA HIS A 479 -1.85 54.48 -0.40
C HIS A 479 -1.55 54.94 -1.85
N ASP A 480 -1.77 53.98 -2.77
CA ASP A 480 -2.34 54.03 -4.13
C ASP A 480 -1.92 55.11 -5.15
N SER A 481 -1.52 54.67 -6.34
CA SER A 481 -2.40 54.67 -7.53
C SER A 481 -1.68 54.36 -8.86
N LEU A 482 -2.36 53.53 -9.67
CA LEU A 482 -2.53 53.60 -11.13
C LEU A 482 -1.31 53.69 -12.07
N GLY A 483 -1.17 52.65 -12.91
CA GLY A 483 -1.31 52.87 -14.36
C GLY A 483 -0.15 52.46 -15.28
N LYS A 484 -0.47 51.49 -16.16
CA LYS A 484 -0.05 51.35 -17.58
C LYS A 484 1.34 50.77 -17.91
N LYS A 485 1.30 49.61 -18.59
CA LYS A 485 2.26 49.09 -19.58
C LYS A 485 2.48 50.10 -20.73
N PRO A 486 3.64 50.14 -21.43
CA PRO A 486 3.99 49.19 -22.52
C PRO A 486 5.47 48.72 -22.50
N VAL A 487 5.80 47.48 -22.87
CA VAL A 487 6.23 46.96 -24.21
C VAL A 487 7.53 47.57 -24.77
N CYS A 488 8.43 46.66 -25.19
CA CYS A 488 9.60 46.70 -26.10
C CYS A 488 10.89 46.26 -25.38
N GLU A 489 11.39 45.05 -25.63
CA GLU A 489 12.15 44.56 -26.80
C GLU A 489 13.66 44.85 -26.74
N GLU A 490 14.40 43.75 -26.91
CA GLU A 490 15.71 43.59 -27.53
C GLU A 490 17.04 43.86 -26.80
N SER A 491 17.90 42.84 -26.97
CA SER A 491 19.35 42.88 -27.22
C SER A 491 20.26 43.04 -25.98
N SER A 492 20.93 41.98 -25.50
CA SER A 492 22.07 41.21 -26.04
C SER A 492 23.46 41.76 -25.65
N LYS A 493 24.11 40.99 -24.77
CA LYS A 493 25.57 40.75 -24.63
C LYS A 493 26.42 41.87 -23.94
N PRO A 494 27.68 41.59 -23.54
CA PRO A 494 28.02 41.02 -22.23
C PRO A 494 29.10 41.86 -21.51
N CYS A 495 29.30 41.67 -20.20
CA CYS A 495 30.54 42.15 -19.59
C CYS A 495 31.04 41.26 -18.43
N HIS A 496 32.17 40.61 -18.74
CA HIS A 496 33.33 40.34 -17.91
C HIS A 496 33.22 40.16 -16.39
N LYS A 497 33.54 38.92 -15.99
CA LYS A 497 34.59 38.53 -15.02
C LYS A 497 34.85 39.45 -13.84
N SER A 498 34.50 38.98 -12.65
CA SER A 498 35.34 39.14 -11.46
C SER A 498 35.47 37.80 -10.73
N SER A 499 36.71 37.33 -10.70
CA SER A 499 37.22 36.22 -9.92
C SER A 499 37.09 36.45 -8.42
N HIS A 500 36.55 35.47 -7.69
CA HIS A 500 36.97 35.23 -6.31
C HIS A 500 37.15 33.73 -6.09
N THR A 501 38.42 33.38 -5.89
CA THR A 501 38.92 32.09 -5.43
C THR A 501 38.82 31.96 -3.91
N ALA A 502 38.65 30.70 -3.50
CA ALA A 502 39.10 30.07 -2.25
C ALA A 502 38.10 29.99 -1.09
N GLY A 503 37.76 28.75 -0.76
CA GLY A 503 37.08 28.32 0.46
C GLY A 503 36.73 26.83 0.42
N LEU A 504 37.71 25.96 0.14
CA LEU A 504 37.55 24.52 0.32
C LEU A 504 37.33 24.21 1.81
N LEU A 505 36.16 23.69 2.15
CA LEU A 505 35.94 22.91 3.37
C LEU A 505 35.61 21.48 2.94
N SER A 506 36.64 20.65 2.97
CA SER A 506 36.54 19.19 2.86
C SER A 506 35.81 18.66 4.10
N VAL A 507 34.55 18.26 3.93
CA VAL A 507 33.84 17.44 4.92
C VAL A 507 34.10 15.99 4.55
N GLU A 508 35.00 15.35 5.30
CA GLU A 508 35.16 13.89 5.28
C GLU A 508 33.90 13.25 5.85
N LEU A 509 33.14 12.56 5.01
CA LEU A 509 32.10 11.63 5.45
C LEU A 509 32.78 10.39 6.01
N ILE A 510 32.84 10.30 7.34
CA ILE A 510 33.15 9.07 8.07
C ILE A 510 32.01 8.08 7.77
N ALA A 511 32.33 7.02 7.05
CA ALA A 511 31.42 5.90 6.81
C ALA A 511 31.19 5.15 8.12
N ASP A 512 29.96 5.19 8.63
CA ASP A 512 29.55 4.42 9.79
C ASP A 512 29.42 2.93 9.39
N SER A 513 30.40 2.13 9.80
CA SER A 513 30.56 0.71 9.43
C SER A 513 29.70 -0.23 10.27
N ALA A 514 28.43 0.11 10.48
CA ALA A 514 27.52 -0.64 11.35
C ALA A 514 26.17 -0.93 10.67
N LEU A 515 26.19 -1.50 9.46
CA LEU A 515 25.05 -2.21 8.85
C LEU A 515 25.54 -3.15 7.73
N SER A 516 26.58 -3.94 8.04
CA SER A 516 27.01 -5.07 7.20
C SER A 516 26.16 -6.29 7.55
N ILE A 517 25.24 -6.66 6.66
CA ILE A 517 24.57 -7.97 6.69
C ILE A 517 25.64 -9.03 6.38
N PRO A 518 25.87 -10.03 7.24
CA PRO A 518 26.87 -11.06 6.98
C PRO A 518 26.47 -11.92 5.78
N THR A 519 27.21 -11.82 4.68
CA THR A 519 27.20 -12.80 3.59
C THR A 519 28.14 -13.93 3.95
N ASP A 520 27.71 -14.84 4.83
CA ASP A 520 28.32 -16.17 4.94
C ASP A 520 27.36 -17.15 5.60
N PHE A 521 26.67 -17.95 4.78
CA PHE A 521 26.03 -19.17 5.23
C PHE A 521 26.58 -20.36 4.44
N GLY A 522 27.56 -21.00 5.08
CA GLY A 522 27.73 -22.45 5.17
C GLY A 522 27.44 -23.29 3.93
N ALA A 523 28.51 -23.71 3.26
CA ALA A 523 28.50 -24.90 2.42
C ALA A 523 28.07 -26.13 3.25
N SER A 524 26.82 -26.55 3.10
CA SER A 524 26.36 -27.87 3.52
C SER A 524 26.81 -28.89 2.47
N THR A 525 27.94 -29.54 2.74
CA THR A 525 28.33 -30.79 2.09
C THR A 525 27.47 -31.93 2.63
N SER A 526 26.72 -32.60 1.76
CA SER A 526 26.16 -33.93 2.01
C SER A 526 26.59 -34.90 0.91
N PRO A 527 26.95 -36.16 1.25
CA PRO A 527 27.81 -37.00 0.42
C PRO A 527 27.01 -38.03 -0.36
N PHE A 528 26.77 -37.80 -1.65
CA PHE A 528 26.38 -38.87 -2.58
C PHE A 528 27.00 -38.62 -3.96
N LYS A 529 28.31 -38.86 -4.08
CA LYS A 529 28.96 -39.11 -5.37
C LYS A 529 28.78 -40.59 -5.71
N ARG A 530 27.82 -40.91 -6.59
CA ARG A 530 27.89 -42.14 -7.39
C ARG A 530 28.81 -41.85 -8.59
N SER A 531 29.95 -42.53 -8.63
CA SER A 531 30.84 -42.56 -9.78
C SER A 531 30.13 -43.22 -10.97
N ARG A 532 30.06 -42.53 -12.11
CA ARG A 532 29.80 -43.17 -13.41
C ARG A 532 31.16 -43.52 -14.01
N LYS A 533 31.46 -44.82 -14.15
CA LYS A 533 32.50 -45.31 -15.05
C LYS A 533 32.06 -45.06 -16.51
N PRO A 534 33.00 -44.82 -17.44
CA PRO A 534 32.69 -44.81 -18.86
C PRO A 534 32.71 -46.26 -19.39
N ASP A 535 31.59 -46.73 -19.93
CA ASP A 535 31.60 -47.97 -20.72
C ASP A 535 31.72 -47.64 -22.21
N THR A 536 32.84 -48.09 -22.75
CA THR A 536 33.20 -48.16 -24.15
C THR A 536 32.38 -49.23 -24.89
N ARG A 537 32.00 -48.89 -26.13
CA ARG A 537 31.37 -49.79 -27.13
C ARG A 537 32.27 -50.98 -27.51
N SER A 538 31.64 -52.15 -27.71
CA SER A 538 31.84 -53.19 -28.77
C SER A 538 31.33 -54.53 -28.24
N GLY A 539 30.63 -55.43 -28.92
CA GLY A 539 30.23 -55.65 -30.31
C GLY A 539 29.55 -57.04 -30.40
N ASN A 540 28.91 -57.30 -31.54
CA ASN A 540 28.33 -58.57 -32.04
C ASN A 540 28.61 -59.88 -31.29
N LYS A 541 27.53 -60.60 -30.91
CA LYS A 541 27.02 -61.80 -31.60
C LYS A 541 25.73 -62.28 -30.95
#